data_AF-A0A094IZ78-F1
#
_entry.id   AF-A0A094IZ78-F1
#
_cell.length_a   1.000
_cell.length_b   1.000
_cell.length_c   1.000
_cell.angle_alpha   90.00
_cell.angle_beta   90.00
_cell.angle_gamma   90.00
#
_symmetry.space_group_name_H-M   'P 1'
#
loop_
_entity.id
_entity.type
_entity.pdbx_description
1 polymer ?
#
loop_
_entity_poly.entity_id
_entity_poly.type
_entity_poly.pdbx_seq_one_letter_code
_entity_poly.pdbx_strand_id
1 'polypeptide(L)'
;MKTLQNYAAILRKRRDDLELSQQDMRLKIGMSQQQYQRIEAGADTRLSTLLRVLDGLDMELVLIPKESVRQVEQQLTQLDQARSADGEKSRGLSPWQLVKDLEDD
;
A
#
# COMPACT_ATOMS: atom_id res chain seq x y z
N MET A 1 15.62 -16.17 -6.66
CA MET A 1 14.14 -16.14 -6.71
C MET A 1 13.71 -14.74 -7.12
N LYS A 2 12.93 -14.59 -8.21
CA LYS A 2 12.52 -13.28 -8.76
C LYS A 2 11.73 -12.41 -7.74
N THR A 3 11.18 -13.02 -6.69
CA THR A 3 10.34 -12.39 -5.66
C THR A 3 11.11 -11.48 -4.69
N LEU A 4 12.38 -11.77 -4.38
CA LEU A 4 13.15 -11.00 -3.38
C LEU A 4 13.65 -9.64 -3.89
N GLN A 5 13.89 -9.48 -5.20
CA GLN A 5 14.24 -8.17 -5.74
C GLN A 5 13.01 -7.25 -5.87
N ASN A 6 11.80 -7.83 -5.84
CA ASN A 6 10.56 -7.12 -6.07
C ASN A 6 9.96 -6.50 -4.78
N TYR A 7 10.29 -7.04 -3.60
CA TYR A 7 9.66 -6.56 -2.36
C TYR A 7 10.06 -5.12 -2.02
N ALA A 8 11.31 -4.70 -2.23
CA ALA A 8 11.76 -3.35 -1.90
C ALA A 8 11.01 -2.27 -2.71
N ALA A 9 10.72 -2.54 -3.98
CA ALA A 9 9.92 -1.67 -4.83
C ALA A 9 8.46 -1.60 -4.33
N ILE A 10 7.89 -2.73 -3.89
CA ILE A 10 6.55 -2.79 -3.29
C ILE A 10 6.49 -1.95 -2.00
N LEU A 11 7.48 -2.10 -1.11
CA LEU A 11 7.55 -1.31 0.13
C LEU A 11 7.62 0.19 -0.16
N ARG A 12 8.48 0.59 -1.10
CA ARG A 12 8.64 1.99 -1.50
C ARG A 12 7.33 2.55 -2.05
N LYS A 13 6.73 1.84 -3.01
CA LYS A 13 5.45 2.23 -3.61
C LYS A 13 4.38 2.41 -2.54
N ARG A 14 4.24 1.44 -1.63
CA ARG A 14 3.26 1.53 -0.54
C ARG A 14 3.51 2.72 0.37
N ARG A 15 4.77 2.99 0.71
CA ARG A 15 5.14 4.17 1.51
C ARG A 15 4.71 5.46 0.81
N ASP A 16 4.96 5.56 -0.49
CA ASP A 16 4.57 6.71 -1.30
C ASP A 16 3.03 6.83 -1.41
N ASP A 17 2.30 5.73 -1.56
CA ASP A 17 0.82 5.69 -1.56
C ASP A 17 0.21 6.14 -0.23
N LEU A 18 0.96 6.04 0.87
CA LEU A 18 0.59 6.53 2.21
C LEU A 18 1.09 7.96 2.48
N GLU A 19 1.74 8.61 1.51
CA GLU A 19 2.35 9.94 1.63
C GLU A 19 3.37 10.05 2.78
N LEU A 20 4.00 8.92 3.14
CA LEU A 20 4.98 8.86 4.22
C LEU A 20 6.39 9.15 3.71
N SER A 21 7.14 9.99 4.41
CA SER A 21 8.58 10.12 4.18
C SER A 21 9.35 8.97 4.83
N GLN A 22 10.61 8.77 4.43
CA GLN A 22 11.52 7.84 5.12
C GLN A 22 11.79 8.25 6.58
N GLN A 23 11.63 9.53 6.91
CA GLN A 23 11.77 10.02 8.28
C GLN A 23 10.56 9.65 9.14
N ASP A 24 9.35 9.67 8.58
CA ASP A 24 8.13 9.28 9.29
C ASP A 24 8.16 7.81 9.70
N MET A 25 8.79 6.96 8.85
CA MET A 25 9.03 5.56 9.18
C MET A 25 9.86 5.40 10.46
N ARG A 26 10.80 6.32 10.76
CA ARG A 26 11.54 6.25 12.03
C ARG A 26 10.60 6.25 13.24
N LEU A 27 9.60 7.12 13.23
CA LEU A 27 8.63 7.24 14.32
C LEU A 27 7.64 6.08 14.33
N LYS A 28 7.18 5.64 13.14
CA LYS A 28 6.14 4.61 13.01
C LYS A 28 6.62 3.21 13.38
N ILE A 29 7.85 2.85 13.03
CA ILE A 29 8.41 1.49 13.27
C ILE A 29 9.61 1.46 14.22
N GLY A 30 10.04 2.60 14.76
CA GLY A 30 11.09 2.68 15.77
C GLY A 30 12.47 2.20 15.29
N MET A 31 12.82 2.43 14.02
CA MET A 31 14.14 2.11 13.46
C MET A 31 14.84 3.34 12.90
N SER A 32 16.17 3.31 12.80
CA SER A 32 16.89 4.45 12.22
C SER A 32 16.57 4.61 10.73
N GLN A 33 16.63 5.85 10.23
CA GLN A 33 16.41 6.13 8.81
C GLN A 33 17.37 5.36 7.90
N GLN A 34 18.64 5.20 8.32
CA GLN A 34 19.63 4.40 7.57
C GLN A 34 19.25 2.92 7.51
N GLN A 35 18.72 2.35 8.60
CA GLN A 35 18.24 0.97 8.59
C GLN A 35 17.08 0.79 7.61
N TYR A 36 16.13 1.73 7.62
CA TYR A 36 15.00 1.71 6.70
C TYR A 36 15.43 1.87 5.24
N GLN A 37 16.32 2.82 4.95
CA GLN A 37 16.85 3.03 3.60
C GLN A 37 17.52 1.78 3.03
N ARG A 38 18.26 1.02 3.85
CA ARG A 38 18.87 -0.24 3.42
C ARG A 38 17.82 -1.27 3.03
N ILE A 39 16.69 -1.32 3.73
CA ILE A 39 15.58 -2.23 3.41
C ILE A 39 14.93 -1.81 2.08
N GLU A 40 14.67 -0.52 1.87
CA GLU A 40 14.18 -0.01 0.57
C GLU A 40 15.19 -0.12 -0.58
N ALA A 41 16.46 -0.36 -0.27
CA ALA A 41 17.51 -0.68 -1.24
C ALA A 41 17.63 -2.20 -1.51
N GLY A 42 16.80 -3.03 -0.86
CA GLY A 42 16.79 -4.47 -1.05
C GLY A 42 17.86 -5.23 -0.25
N ALA A 43 18.36 -4.65 0.85
CA ALA A 43 19.25 -5.37 1.76
C ALA A 43 18.59 -6.64 2.31
N ASP A 44 19.38 -7.69 2.52
CA ASP A 44 18.89 -8.86 3.21
C ASP A 44 18.53 -8.49 4.66
N THR A 45 17.30 -8.80 5.05
CA THR A 45 16.71 -8.38 6.32
C THR A 45 16.05 -9.58 6.98
N ARG A 46 16.18 -9.64 8.31
CA ARG A 46 15.49 -10.66 9.11
C ARG A 46 13.99 -10.58 8.85
N LEU A 47 13.33 -11.73 8.83
CA LEU A 47 11.87 -11.81 8.67
C LEU A 47 11.14 -10.94 9.71
N SER A 48 11.58 -10.96 10.98
CA SER A 48 11.00 -10.13 12.05
C SER A 48 11.06 -8.63 11.74
N THR A 49 12.12 -8.18 11.09
CA THR A 49 12.28 -6.77 10.69
C THR A 49 11.40 -6.45 9.50
N LEU A 50 11.28 -7.36 8.53
CA LEU A 50 10.34 -7.22 7.41
C LEU A 50 8.90 -7.11 7.94
N LEU A 51 8.47 -8.01 8.81
CA LEU A 51 7.12 -7.99 9.40
C LEU A 51 6.82 -6.67 10.12
N ARG A 52 7.79 -6.13 10.88
CA ARG A 52 7.66 -4.82 11.50
C ARG A 52 7.48 -3.69 10.48
N VAL A 53 8.21 -3.73 9.37
CA VAL A 53 8.07 -2.74 8.29
C VAL A 53 6.71 -2.85 7.62
N LEU A 54 6.23 -4.07 7.39
CA LEU A 54 4.90 -4.31 6.80
C LEU A 54 3.79 -3.74 7.70
N ASP A 55 3.85 -4.02 9.00
CA ASP A 55 2.94 -3.45 10.00
C ASP A 55 2.94 -1.92 9.97
N GLY A 56 4.12 -1.30 9.91
CA GLY A 56 4.26 0.14 9.74
C GLY A 56 3.80 0.72 8.39
N LEU A 57 3.49 -0.11 7.41
CA LEU A 57 2.96 0.30 6.11
C LEU A 57 1.52 -0.18 5.88
N ASP A 58 0.86 -0.61 6.96
CA ASP A 58 -0.48 -1.19 6.95
C ASP A 58 -0.59 -2.32 5.90
N MET A 59 0.39 -3.23 5.91
CA MET A 59 0.48 -4.40 5.04
C MET A 59 0.65 -5.68 5.87
N GLU A 60 0.14 -6.80 5.34
CA GLU A 60 0.23 -8.12 5.96
C GLU A 60 0.95 -9.11 5.04
N LEU A 61 1.79 -9.99 5.59
CA LEU A 61 2.42 -11.07 4.83
C LEU A 61 1.58 -12.35 4.94
N VAL A 62 1.02 -12.80 3.82
CA VAL A 62 0.23 -14.03 3.77
C VAL A 62 1.04 -15.17 3.14
N LEU A 63 1.06 -16.34 3.78
CA LEU A 63 1.61 -17.57 3.23
C LEU A 63 0.48 -18.41 2.65
N ILE A 64 0.58 -18.74 1.35
CA ILE A 64 -0.42 -19.52 0.63
C ILE A 64 0.22 -20.68 -0.14
N PRO A 65 -0.52 -21.77 -0.39
CA PRO A 65 -0.09 -22.81 -1.32
C PRO A 65 0.19 -22.24 -2.72
N LYS A 66 1.17 -22.79 -3.43
CA LYS A 66 1.62 -22.26 -4.74
C LYS A 66 0.52 -22.35 -5.80
N GLU A 67 -0.28 -23.40 -5.74
CA GLU A 67 -1.45 -23.64 -6.57
C GLU A 67 -2.54 -22.57 -6.40
N SER A 68 -2.60 -21.91 -5.24
CA SER A 68 -3.59 -20.88 -4.91
C SER A 68 -3.19 -19.47 -5.37
N VAL A 69 -1.92 -19.24 -5.75
CA VAL A 69 -1.39 -17.89 -6.06
C VAL A 69 -2.22 -17.19 -7.14
N ARG A 70 -2.54 -17.87 -8.26
CA ARG A 70 -3.31 -17.26 -9.35
C ARG A 70 -4.70 -16.81 -8.92
N GLN A 71 -5.36 -17.59 -8.06
CA GLN A 71 -6.70 -17.27 -7.58
C GLN A 71 -6.66 -16.01 -6.69
N VAL A 72 -5.66 -15.92 -5.81
CA VAL A 72 -5.46 -14.73 -4.96
C VAL A 72 -5.15 -13.49 -5.80
N GLU A 73 -4.27 -13.59 -6.79
CA GLU A 73 -3.95 -12.47 -7.71
C GLU A 73 -5.20 -11.96 -8.46
N GLN A 74 -6.06 -12.88 -8.93
CA GLN A 74 -7.31 -12.51 -9.60
C GLN A 74 -8.27 -11.79 -8.66
N GLN A 75 -8.45 -12.29 -7.44
CA GLN A 75 -9.32 -11.67 -6.44
C GLN A 75 -8.83 -10.27 -6.05
N LEU A 76 -7.53 -10.10 -5.81
CA LEU A 76 -6.94 -8.80 -5.51
C LEU A 76 -7.13 -7.80 -6.66
N THR A 77 -6.93 -8.23 -7.90
CA THR A 77 -7.13 -7.38 -9.10
C THR A 77 -8.59 -6.94 -9.24
N GLN A 78 -9.55 -7.83 -8.98
CA GLN A 78 -10.98 -7.50 -9.02
C GLN A 78 -11.36 -6.47 -7.94
N LEU A 79 -10.81 -6.61 -6.73
CA LEU A 79 -11.04 -5.67 -5.63
C LEU A 79 -10.50 -4.27 -5.94
N ASP A 80 -9.31 -4.17 -6.55
CA ASP A 80 -8.72 -2.89 -6.94
C ASP A 80 -9.53 -2.19 -8.06
N GLN A 81 -10.04 -2.96 -9.02
CA GLN A 81 -10.92 -2.44 -10.07
C GLN A 81 -12.25 -1.92 -9.50
N ALA A 82 -12.86 -2.65 -8.56
CA ALA A 82 -14.07 -2.21 -7.88
C ALA A 82 -13.86 -0.90 -7.11
N ARG A 83 -12.76 -0.78 -6.36
CA ARG A 83 -12.39 0.46 -5.64
C ARG A 83 -12.18 1.65 -6.56
N SER A 84 -11.59 1.42 -7.74
CA SER A 84 -11.33 2.48 -8.71
C SER A 84 -12.62 3.00 -9.36
N ALA A 85 -13.58 2.11 -9.63
CA ALA A 85 -14.89 2.45 -10.19
C ALA A 85 -15.77 3.27 -9.22
N ASP A 86 -15.69 3.01 -7.91
CA ASP A 86 -16.43 3.76 -6.89
C ASP A 86 -15.84 5.16 -6.64
N GLY A 87 -14.51 5.32 -6.78
CA GLY A 87 -13.81 6.60 -6.71
C GLY A 87 -14.11 7.54 -7.89
N GLU A 88 -14.40 7.00 -9.07
CA GLU A 88 -14.82 7.78 -10.25
C GLU A 88 -16.25 8.32 -10.11
N LYS A 89 -17.18 7.53 -9.56
CA LYS A 89 -18.57 7.98 -9.31
C LYS A 89 -18.64 9.12 -8.29
N SER A 90 -17.77 9.11 -7.29
CA SER A 90 -17.70 10.13 -6.24
C SER A 90 -16.90 11.38 -6.65
N ARG A 91 -15.98 11.27 -7.63
CA ARG A 91 -15.29 12.43 -8.24
C ARG A 91 -16.17 13.28 -9.17
N GLY A 92 -17.33 12.77 -9.59
CA GLY A 92 -18.26 13.46 -10.49
C GLY A 92 -19.21 14.46 -9.83
N LEU A 93 -19.34 14.46 -8.50
CA LEU A 93 -20.12 15.45 -7.76
C LEU A 93 -19.19 16.44 -7.07
N SER A 94 -19.09 17.64 -7.62
CA SER A 94 -18.49 18.75 -6.88
C SER A 94 -19.36 19.05 -5.65
N PRO A 95 -18.78 19.27 -4.45
CA PRO A 95 -19.52 19.66 -3.26
C PRO A 95 -20.43 20.88 -3.46
N TRP A 96 -20.11 21.74 -4.42
CA TRP A 96 -20.89 22.93 -4.79
C TRP A 96 -22.03 22.66 -5.77
N GLN A 97 -22.08 21.49 -6.44
CA GLN A 97 -23.22 21.09 -7.29
C GLN A 97 -24.42 20.66 -6.42
N LEU A 98 -24.16 20.00 -5.29
CA LEU A 98 -25.17 19.63 -4.29
C LEU A 98 -25.87 20.84 -3.65
N VAL A 99 -25.21 22.00 -3.61
CA VAL A 99 -25.77 23.22 -3.02
C VAL A 99 -26.67 23.95 -4.00
N LYS A 100 -26.40 23.86 -5.31
CA LYS A 100 -27.24 24.47 -6.34
C LYS A 100 -28.62 23.81 -6.45
N ASP A 101 -28.67 22.49 -6.30
CA ASP A 101 -29.93 21.74 -6.40
C ASP A 101 -30.85 21.95 -5.17
N LEU A 102 -30.38 22.62 -4.11
CA LEU A 102 -31.15 22.93 -2.90
C LEU A 102 -31.70 24.37 -2.86
N GLU A 103 -31.31 25.22 -3.82
CA GLU A 103 -31.78 26.62 -3.89
C GLU A 103 -32.91 26.84 -4.93
N ASP A 104 -33.24 25.82 -5.73
CA ASP A 104 -34.24 25.89 -6.81
C ASP A 104 -35.58 25.17 -6.49
N ASP A 105 -35.84 24.76 -5.24
CA ASP A 105 -37.15 24.22 -4.76
C ASP A 105 -37.90 25.16 -3.81
#